data_AF-A0A7Z0B4G1-F1
#
_entry.id   AF-A0A7Z0B4G1-F1
#
_cell.length_a   1.000
_cell.length_b   1.000
_cell.length_c   1.000
_cell.angle_alpha   90.00
_cell.angle_beta   90.00
_cell.angle_gamma   90.00
#
_symmetry.space_group_name_H-M   'P 1'
#
loop_
_entity.id
_entity.type
_entity.pdbx_description
1 polymer ?
#
loop_
_entity_poly.entity_id
_entity_poly.type
_entity_poly.pdbx_seq_one_letter_code
_entity_poly.pdbx_strand_id
1 'polypeptide(L)'
;MKLVHELDAACKRISKALHFDALKNVSTQKQTVEKAPACGWVIVYRTAQGFCCMYDGAPVEFGEMLDVQIWSEEMDVQTYFIGL
;
A
#
# COMPACT_ATOMS: atom_id res chain seq x y z
N MET A 1 3.27 -10.80 -25.54
CA MET A 1 2.50 -11.34 -24.38
C MET A 1 3.28 -12.35 -23.51
N LYS A 2 4.57 -12.67 -23.76
CA LYS A 2 5.33 -13.64 -22.96
C LYS A 2 5.84 -13.06 -21.62
N LEU A 3 6.29 -11.80 -21.64
CA LEU A 3 6.81 -11.06 -20.48
C LEU A 3 5.79 -10.87 -19.35
N VAL A 4 4.52 -10.62 -19.69
CA VAL A 4 3.46 -10.41 -18.68
C VAL A 4 3.19 -11.69 -17.89
N HIS A 5 3.21 -12.85 -18.56
CA HIS A 5 3.05 -14.14 -17.90
C HIS A 5 4.24 -14.54 -17.03
N GLU A 6 5.46 -14.21 -17.46
CA GLU A 6 6.66 -14.46 -16.66
C GLU A 6 6.71 -13.57 -15.42
N LEU A 7 6.27 -12.31 -15.53
CA LEU A 7 6.15 -11.38 -14.41
C LEU A 7 5.09 -11.85 -13.40
N ASP A 8 3.90 -12.26 -13.86
CA ASP A 8 2.84 -12.81 -12.99
C ASP A 8 3.31 -14.08 -12.26
N ALA A 9 4.04 -14.96 -12.95
CA ALA A 9 4.61 -16.14 -12.34
C ALA A 9 5.69 -15.80 -11.29
N ALA A 10 6.51 -14.77 -11.52
CA ALA A 10 7.47 -14.27 -10.55
C ALA A 10 6.77 -13.68 -9.31
N CYS A 11 5.76 -12.83 -9.51
CA CYS A 11 4.94 -12.26 -8.44
C CYS A 11 4.31 -13.36 -7.58
N LYS A 12 3.70 -14.38 -8.19
CA LYS A 12 3.11 -15.52 -7.46
C LYS A 12 4.14 -16.29 -6.62
N ARG A 13 5.35 -16.50 -7.15
CA ARG A 13 6.42 -17.18 -6.42
C ARG A 13 6.89 -16.35 -5.23
N ILE A 14 7.04 -15.04 -5.41
CA ILE A 14 7.44 -14.12 -4.34
C ILE A 14 6.35 -14.06 -3.26
N SER A 15 5.07 -13.92 -3.64
CA SER A 15 3.95 -13.93 -2.70
C SER A 15 3.90 -15.22 -1.87
N LYS A 16 4.12 -16.38 -2.51
CA LYS A 16 4.15 -17.66 -1.82
C LYS A 16 5.36 -17.79 -0.87
N ALA A 17 6.54 -17.37 -1.32
CA ALA A 17 7.78 -17.46 -0.55
C ALA A 17 7.75 -16.56 0.70
N LEU A 18 7.12 -15.38 0.59
CA LEU A 18 6.98 -14.43 1.68
C LEU A 18 5.72 -14.67 2.53
N HIS A 19 4.98 -15.77 2.30
CA HIS A 19 3.70 -16.06 2.95
C HIS A 19 2.66 -14.91 2.83
N PHE A 20 2.78 -14.05 1.82
CA PHE A 20 1.86 -12.94 1.58
C PHE A 20 0.43 -13.42 1.34
N ASP A 21 0.24 -14.61 0.75
CA ASP A 21 -1.09 -15.22 0.59
C ASP A 21 -1.71 -15.60 1.93
N ALA A 22 -0.91 -16.07 2.88
CA ALA A 22 -1.37 -16.35 4.24
C ALA A 22 -1.70 -15.04 4.97
N LEU A 23 -0.89 -14.00 4.79
CA LEU A 23 -1.17 -12.65 5.33
C LEU A 23 -2.39 -11.99 4.69
N LYS A 24 -2.64 -12.20 3.39
CA LYS A 24 -3.82 -11.69 2.68
C LYS A 24 -5.09 -12.36 3.20
N ASN A 25 -5.06 -13.68 3.42
CA ASN A 25 -6.18 -14.41 4.00
C ASN A 25 -6.40 -14.05 5.49
N VAL A 26 -5.33 -13.78 6.25
CA VAL A 26 -5.42 -13.28 7.64
C VAL A 26 -5.89 -11.82 7.69
N SER A 27 -5.49 -10.97 6.76
CA SER A 27 -5.98 -9.58 6.62
C SER A 27 -7.48 -9.56 6.33
N THR A 28 -7.98 -10.54 5.58
CA THR A 28 -9.43 -10.72 5.34
C THR A 28 -10.15 -11.27 6.58
N GLN A 29 -9.45 -11.92 7.51
CA GLN A 29 -10.04 -12.65 8.65
C GLN A 29 -9.71 -12.08 10.05
N LYS A 30 -8.95 -10.98 10.15
CA LYS A 30 -8.59 -10.34 11.42
C LYS A 30 -8.69 -8.81 11.34
N GLN A 31 -9.91 -8.32 11.20
CA GLN A 31 -10.27 -7.02 11.79
C GLN A 31 -10.81 -7.26 13.19
N THR A 32 -9.93 -7.61 14.13
CA THR A 32 -10.26 -7.41 15.55
C THR A 32 -8.97 -7.24 16.35
N VAL A 33 -8.89 -6.08 17.00
CA VAL A 33 -8.03 -5.69 18.13
C VAL A 33 -6.65 -5.13 17.77
N GLU A 34 -6.64 -3.88 17.34
CA GLU A 34 -6.33 -2.74 18.22
C GLU A 34 -7.22 -1.59 17.73
N LYS A 35 -7.60 -0.66 18.62
CA LYS A 35 -8.49 0.45 18.27
C LYS A 35 -7.73 1.36 17.30
N ALA A 36 -7.83 1.06 16.00
CA ALA A 36 -7.35 1.92 14.96
C ALA A 36 -7.91 3.32 15.22
N PRO A 37 -7.15 4.39 14.94
CA PRO A 37 -7.71 5.73 14.92
C PRO A 37 -9.01 5.70 14.09
N ALA A 38 -9.97 6.56 14.43
CA ALA A 38 -11.25 6.58 13.72
C ALA A 38 -11.09 6.82 12.21
N CYS A 39 -9.93 7.39 11.82
CA CYS A 39 -9.45 7.61 10.46
C CYS A 39 -8.53 6.46 9.99
N GLY A 40 -8.52 6.16 8.69
CA GLY A 40 -7.63 5.13 8.12
C GLY A 40 -6.15 5.52 8.24
N TRP A 41 -5.21 4.66 7.85
CA TRP A 41 -3.80 5.05 7.74
C TRP A 41 -3.15 4.50 6.46
N VAL A 42 -2.15 5.22 5.96
CA VAL A 42 -1.36 4.83 4.80
C VAL A 42 0.14 5.03 5.05
N ILE A 43 0.94 4.18 4.42
CA ILE A 43 2.39 4.39 4.32
C ILE A 43 2.69 5.09 3.00
N VAL A 44 3.33 6.25 3.08
CA VAL A 44 3.81 7.03 1.95
C VAL A 44 5.31 6.79 1.80
N TYR A 45 5.74 6.41 0.60
CA TYR A 45 7.16 6.23 0.28
C TYR A 45 7.57 7.14 -0.87
N ARG A 46 8.81 7.65 -0.81
CA ARG A 46 9.38 8.46 -1.88
C ARG A 46 9.80 7.57 -3.05
N THR A 47 9.44 7.98 -4.26
CA THR A 47 9.84 7.33 -5.52
C THR A 47 10.82 8.21 -6.28
N ALA A 48 11.35 7.72 -7.40
CA ALA A 48 12.18 8.54 -8.29
C ALA A 48 11.40 9.69 -8.97
N GLN A 49 10.07 9.60 -8.99
CA GLN A 49 9.18 10.52 -9.72
C GLN A 49 8.27 11.35 -8.80
N GLY A 50 8.35 11.14 -7.48
CA GLY A 50 7.47 11.80 -6.51
C GLY A 50 7.23 10.92 -5.28
N PHE A 51 5.97 10.67 -4.95
CA PHE A 51 5.55 9.86 -3.83
C PHE A 51 4.48 8.84 -4.24
N CYS A 52 4.36 7.76 -3.50
CA CYS A 52 3.29 6.79 -3.69
C CYS A 52 2.84 6.21 -2.35
N CYS A 53 1.56 5.85 -2.25
CA CYS A 53 1.02 5.05 -1.15
C CYS A 53 0.10 3.95 -1.70
N MET A 54 -0.20 2.97 -0.85
CA MET A 54 -1.24 1.97 -1.13
C MET A 54 -2.49 2.32 -0.31
N TYR A 55 -3.60 2.58 -0.99
CA TYR A 55 -4.91 2.85 -0.38
C TYR A 55 -5.95 1.90 -0.95
N ASP A 56 -6.66 1.17 -0.08
CA ASP A 56 -7.64 0.13 -0.48
C ASP A 56 -7.14 -0.87 -1.52
N GLY A 57 -5.83 -1.20 -1.45
CA GLY A 57 -5.19 -2.16 -2.35
C GLY A 57 -4.84 -1.61 -3.73
N ALA A 58 -5.05 -0.31 -3.97
CA ALA A 58 -4.63 0.39 -5.18
C ALA A 58 -3.47 1.36 -4.90
N PRO A 59 -2.51 1.49 -5.83
CA PRO A 59 -1.48 2.53 -5.73
C PRO A 59 -2.10 3.90 -6.02
N VAL A 60 -1.73 4.89 -5.22
CA VAL A 60 -2.02 6.31 -5.47
C VAL A 60 -0.69 7.04 -5.60
N GLU A 61 -0.48 7.67 -6.75
CA GLU A 61 0.76 8.36 -7.10
C GLU A 61 0.60 9.87 -6.94
N PHE A 62 1.64 10.52 -6.45
CA PHE A 62 1.68 11.96 -6.19
C PHE A 62 2.96 12.55 -6.77
N GLY A 63 2.86 13.71 -7.42
CA GLY A 63 4.03 14.44 -7.92
C GLY A 63 4.76 15.15 -6.79
N GLU A 64 4.01 15.78 -5.90
CA GLU A 64 4.54 16.61 -4.83
C GLU A 64 4.07 16.16 -3.44
N MET A 65 4.81 16.53 -2.40
CA MET A 65 4.42 16.28 -1.01
C MET A 65 3.12 17.02 -0.65
N LEU A 66 2.87 18.17 -1.28
CA LEU A 66 1.64 18.93 -1.05
C LEU A 66 0.40 18.13 -1.48
N ASP A 67 0.48 17.41 -2.60
CA ASP A 67 -0.61 16.56 -3.08
C ASP A 67 -0.92 15.43 -2.08
N VAL A 68 0.12 14.85 -1.46
CA VAL A 68 -0.02 13.82 -0.42
C VAL A 68 -0.79 14.39 0.79
N GLN A 69 -0.43 15.60 1.23
CA GLN A 69 -1.05 16.23 2.40
C GLN A 69 -2.53 16.53 2.17
N ILE A 70 -2.84 17.18 1.03
CA ILE A 70 -4.22 17.51 0.64
C ILE A 70 -5.06 16.22 0.56
N TRP A 71 -4.58 15.22 -0.19
CA TRP A 71 -5.28 13.97 -0.35
C TRP A 71 -5.50 13.23 0.98
N SER A 72 -4.52 13.25 1.88
CA SER A 72 -4.66 12.58 3.19
C SER A 72 -5.69 13.24 4.09
N GLU A 73 -5.86 14.56 3.98
CA GLU A 73 -6.90 15.30 4.69
C GLU A 73 -8.29 15.01 4.08
N GLU A 74 -8.40 15.00 2.75
CA GLU A 74 -9.65 14.68 2.05
C GLU A 74 -10.14 13.26 2.32
N MET A 75 -9.23 12.31 2.40
CA MET A 75 -9.56 10.89 2.65
C MET A 75 -9.68 10.54 4.13
N ASP A 76 -9.41 11.50 5.03
CA ASP A 76 -9.32 11.29 6.47
C ASP A 76 -8.44 10.07 6.79
N VAL A 77 -7.17 10.15 6.38
CA VAL A 77 -6.16 9.10 6.67
C VAL A 77 -4.87 9.66 7.26
N GLN A 78 -4.35 8.96 8.26
CA GLN A 78 -3.05 9.26 8.85
C GLN A 78 -1.91 8.78 7.93
N THR A 79 -0.95 9.65 7.61
CA THR A 79 0.22 9.31 6.80
C THR A 79 1.43 8.91 7.66
N TYR A 80 2.13 7.86 7.25
CA TYR A 80 3.42 7.42 7.80
C TYR A 80 4.46 7.39 6.69
N PHE A 81 5.61 8.04 6.88
CA PHE A 81 6.62 8.17 5.83
C PHE A 81 7.76 7.15 5.98
N ILE A 82 8.12 6.49 4.88
CA ILE A 82 9.32 5.65 4.79
C ILE A 82 10.29 6.23 3.75
N GLY A 83 11.55 6.40 4.14
CA GLY A 83 12.62 6.84 3.23
C GLY A 83 12.75 8.36 3.09
N LEU A 84 12.51 9.10 4.18
CA LEU A 84 12.87 10.51 4.32
C LEU A 84 14.40 10.70 4.38
#